data_AF-A0AAU3FAB9-F1
#
_entry.id   AF-A0AAU3FAB9-F1
#
_cell.length_a   1.000
_cell.length_b   1.000
_cell.length_c   1.000
_cell.angle_alpha   90.00
_cell.angle_beta   90.00
_cell.angle_gamma   90.00
#
_symmetry.space_group_name_H-M   'P 1'
#
loop_
_entity.id
_entity.type
_entity.pdbx_description
1 polymer ?
#
loop_
_entity_poly.entity_id
_entity_poly.type
_entity_poly.pdbx_seq_one_letter_code
_entity_poly.pdbx_strand_id
1 'polypeptide(L)'
;MPRIRTTDPGHNCSELQERAALKRAGLAGAIADALRERGVQEPTASLAAELGVRAFYHAFDEWADPANQQTFTELARHALAELRAATAALG
;
A
#
# COMPACT_ATOMS: atom_id res chain seq x y z
N MET A 1 4.70 36.43 -27.77
CA MET A 1 3.85 35.22 -27.68
C MET A 1 4.73 34.06 -27.21
N PRO A 2 4.71 33.66 -25.93
CA PRO A 2 5.58 32.61 -25.41
C PRO A 2 5.02 31.23 -25.81
N ARG A 3 5.88 30.36 -26.33
CA ARG A 3 5.55 28.97 -26.67
C ARG A 3 5.33 28.18 -25.39
N ILE A 4 4.13 27.62 -25.24
CA ILE A 4 3.79 26.71 -24.14
C ILE A 4 4.71 25.48 -24.28
N ARG A 5 5.51 25.24 -23.23
CA ARG A 5 6.40 24.09 -23.10
C ARG A 5 5.54 22.82 -23.08
N THR A 6 5.71 21.98 -24.08
CA THR A 6 5.18 20.62 -24.14
C THR A 6 5.54 19.86 -22.88
N THR A 7 4.54 19.40 -22.14
CA THR A 7 4.65 18.43 -21.06
C THR A 7 5.28 17.15 -21.62
N ASP A 8 6.44 16.77 -21.09
CA ASP A 8 7.01 15.44 -21.26
C ASP A 8 6.09 14.44 -20.54
N PRO A 9 5.42 13.50 -21.23
CA PRO A 9 4.55 12.51 -20.60
C PRO A 9 5.28 11.59 -19.61
N GLY A 10 6.62 11.53 -19.62
CA GLY A 10 7.41 10.74 -18.67
C GLY A 10 7.52 11.35 -17.26
N HIS A 11 7.53 12.68 -17.13
CA HIS A 11 7.80 13.34 -15.84
C HIS A 11 6.60 13.34 -14.89
N ASN A 12 5.37 13.48 -15.42
CA ASN A 12 4.17 13.47 -14.58
C ASN A 12 3.88 12.07 -14.00
N CYS A 13 4.26 11.00 -14.71
CA CYS A 13 4.10 9.64 -14.21
C CYS A 13 5.08 9.35 -13.06
N SER A 14 6.36 9.74 -13.22
CA SER A 14 7.38 9.59 -12.16
C SER A 14 7.04 10.38 -10.91
N GLU A 15 6.74 11.67 -11.03
CA GLU A 15 6.37 12.52 -9.88
C GLU A 15 5.16 11.97 -9.11
N LEU A 16 4.14 11.46 -9.81
CA LEU A 16 2.97 10.86 -9.17
C LEU A 16 3.31 9.53 -8.49
N GLN A 17 4.14 8.70 -9.10
CA GLN A 17 4.62 7.44 -8.53
C GLN A 17 5.48 7.67 -7.29
N GLU A 18 6.39 8.65 -7.32
CA GLU A 18 7.23 9.04 -6.19
C GLU A 18 6.38 9.55 -5.03
N ARG A 19 5.42 10.44 -5.31
CA ARG A 19 4.46 10.90 -4.29
C ARG A 19 3.64 9.75 -3.72
N ALA A 20 3.21 8.80 -4.55
CA ALA A 20 2.49 7.63 -4.09
C ALA A 20 3.38 6.74 -3.19
N ALA A 21 4.66 6.57 -3.53
CA ALA A 21 5.61 5.83 -2.71
C ALA A 21 5.83 6.50 -1.34
N LEU A 22 6.00 7.82 -1.31
CA LEU A 22 6.13 8.59 -0.06
C LEU A 22 4.87 8.48 0.81
N LYS A 23 3.67 8.53 0.21
CA LYS A 23 2.41 8.33 0.94
C LYS A 23 2.32 6.93 1.55
N ARG A 24 2.73 5.90 0.81
CA ARG A 24 2.77 4.51 1.32
C ARG A 24 3.73 4.38 2.49
N ALA A 25 4.92 4.95 2.37
CA ALA A 25 5.91 4.95 3.44
C ALA A 25 5.39 5.67 4.70
N GLY A 26 4.76 6.85 4.53
CA GLY A 26 4.15 7.60 5.62
C GLY A 26 3.01 6.82 6.31
N LEU A 27 2.15 6.15 5.54
CA LEU A 27 1.08 5.30 6.08
C LEU A 27 1.65 4.12 6.86
N ALA A 28 2.68 3.44 6.34
CA ALA A 28 3.34 2.34 7.04
C ALA A 28 3.96 2.83 8.37
N GLY A 29 4.63 3.97 8.37
CA GLY A 29 5.18 4.59 9.58
C GLY A 29 4.10 4.83 10.64
N ALA A 30 3.00 5.46 10.27
CA ALA A 30 1.89 5.74 11.18
C ALA A 30 1.25 4.45 11.75
N ILE A 31 1.12 3.39 10.95
CA ILE A 31 0.62 2.09 11.43
C ILE A 31 1.61 1.47 12.41
N ALA A 32 2.92 1.50 12.11
CA ALA A 32 3.95 0.96 12.98
C ALA A 32 3.99 1.70 14.34
N ASP A 33 3.92 3.03 14.33
CA ASP A 33 3.79 3.86 15.54
C ASP A 33 2.59 3.43 16.38
N ALA A 34 1.42 3.31 15.75
CA ALA A 34 0.21 2.94 16.44
C ALA A 34 0.25 1.49 16.98
N LEU A 35 0.99 0.58 16.34
CA LEU A 35 1.21 -0.78 16.83
C LEU A 35 2.16 -0.79 18.04
N ARG A 36 3.21 0.04 18.02
CA ARG A 36 4.13 0.21 19.16
C ARG A 36 3.42 0.78 20.38
N GLU A 37 2.55 1.77 20.20
CA GLU A 37 1.70 2.32 21.27
C GLU A 37 0.80 1.25 21.90
N ARG A 38 0.44 0.21 21.14
CA ARG A 38 -0.33 -0.95 21.62
C ARG A 38 0.54 -2.08 22.19
N GLY A 39 1.85 -1.87 22.33
CA GLY A 39 2.79 -2.82 22.92
C GLY A 39 3.36 -3.86 21.96
N VAL A 40 3.13 -3.72 20.64
CA VAL A 40 3.76 -4.60 19.64
C VAL A 40 5.22 -4.15 19.44
N GLN A 41 6.15 -5.07 19.65
CA GLN A 41 7.59 -4.78 19.59
C GLN A 41 8.15 -4.88 18.16
N GLU A 42 9.31 -4.28 17.93
CA GLU A 42 10.08 -4.50 16.70
C GLU A 42 10.72 -5.90 16.67
N PRO A 43 10.91 -6.52 15.48
CA PRO A 43 10.56 -6.00 14.14
C PRO A 43 9.08 -6.20 13.75
N THR A 44 8.27 -6.81 14.62
CA THR A 44 6.89 -7.19 14.32
C THR A 44 6.00 -6.01 13.98
N ALA A 45 6.14 -4.87 14.68
CA ALA A 45 5.35 -3.68 14.40
C ALA A 45 5.61 -3.13 12.98
N SER A 46 6.88 -2.97 12.60
CA SER A 46 7.24 -2.50 11.24
C SER A 46 6.82 -3.49 10.15
N LEU A 47 7.07 -4.79 10.35
CA LEU A 47 6.68 -5.82 9.38
C LEU A 47 5.16 -5.89 9.19
N ALA A 48 4.40 -5.87 10.28
CA ALA A 48 2.94 -5.88 10.22
C ALA A 48 2.40 -4.63 9.51
N ALA A 49 3.02 -3.47 9.72
CA ALA A 49 2.64 -2.24 9.03
C ALA A 49 2.87 -2.33 7.51
N GLU A 50 4.05 -2.80 7.08
CA GLU A 50 4.34 -2.97 5.65
C GLU A 50 3.41 -3.99 4.98
N LEU A 51 3.16 -5.12 5.63
CA LEU A 51 2.22 -6.14 5.12
C LEU A 51 0.78 -5.59 5.06
N GLY A 52 0.36 -4.83 6.07
CA GLY A 52 -0.95 -4.21 6.10
C GLY A 52 -1.15 -3.19 4.97
N VAL A 53 -0.13 -2.35 4.70
CA VAL A 53 -0.15 -1.42 3.56
C VAL A 53 -0.20 -2.19 2.24
N ARG A 54 0.58 -3.25 2.07
CA ARG A 54 0.52 -4.09 0.85
C ARG A 54 -0.85 -4.70 0.63
N ALA A 55 -1.47 -5.28 1.67
CA ALA A 55 -2.82 -5.84 1.60
C ALA A 55 -3.86 -4.77 1.22
N PHE A 56 -3.75 -3.57 1.80
CA PHE A 56 -4.66 -2.46 1.52
C PHE A 56 -4.62 -2.06 0.04
N TYR A 57 -3.43 -1.86 -0.52
CA TYR A 57 -3.31 -1.43 -1.92
C TYR A 57 -3.70 -2.53 -2.90
N HIS A 58 -3.34 -3.79 -2.61
CA HIS A 58 -3.78 -4.92 -3.43
C HIS A 58 -5.31 -5.02 -3.49
N ALA A 59 -5.96 -4.94 -2.33
CA ALA A 59 -7.42 -4.93 -2.25
C ALA A 59 -8.04 -3.68 -2.89
N PHE A 60 -7.37 -2.53 -2.85
CA PHE A 60 -7.85 -1.31 -3.49
C PHE A 60 -7.83 -1.43 -5.01
N ASP A 61 -6.74 -1.97 -5.57
CA ASP A 61 -6.58 -2.15 -7.01
C ASP A 61 -7.65 -3.12 -7.56
N GLU A 62 -7.92 -4.22 -6.84
CA GLU A 62 -8.99 -5.17 -7.19
C GLU A 62 -10.38 -4.57 -6.98
N TRP A 63 -10.58 -3.83 -5.90
CA TRP A 63 -11.87 -3.20 -5.60
C TRP A 63 -12.23 -2.13 -6.63
N ALA A 64 -11.23 -1.40 -7.14
CA ALA A 64 -11.39 -0.36 -8.15
C ALA A 64 -11.69 -0.92 -9.56
N ASP A 65 -11.51 -2.23 -9.78
CA ASP A 65 -11.90 -2.87 -11.03
C ASP A 65 -13.44 -2.85 -11.18
N PRO A 66 -13.99 -2.21 -12.25
CA PRO A 66 -15.43 -2.17 -12.47
C PRO A 66 -16.10 -3.55 -12.62
N ALA A 67 -15.34 -4.60 -12.94
CA ALA A 67 -15.84 -5.97 -13.04
C ALA A 67 -15.95 -6.66 -11.67
N ASN A 68 -15.26 -6.15 -10.65
CA ASN A 68 -15.28 -6.73 -9.32
C ASN A 68 -16.59 -6.41 -8.59
N GLN A 69 -17.19 -7.43 -7.97
CA GLN A 69 -18.43 -7.33 -7.18
C GLN A 69 -18.18 -7.50 -5.67
N GLN A 70 -16.95 -7.83 -5.27
CA GLN A 70 -16.59 -8.05 -3.88
C GLN A 70 -16.39 -6.73 -3.15
N THR A 71 -16.71 -6.71 -1.86
CA THR A 71 -16.46 -5.54 -1.02
C THR A 71 -14.96 -5.37 -0.75
N PHE A 72 -14.52 -4.13 -0.59
CA PHE A 72 -13.13 -3.85 -0.19
C PHE A 72 -12.71 -4.62 1.06
N THR A 73 -13.61 -4.78 2.04
CA THR A 73 -13.31 -5.51 3.29
C THR A 73 -13.11 -7.01 3.07
N GLU A 74 -13.77 -7.62 2.10
CA GLU A 74 -13.52 -9.02 1.71
C GLU A 74 -12.14 -9.14 1.07
N LEU A 75 -11.86 -8.29 0.09
CA LEU A 75 -10.57 -8.27 -0.63
C LEU A 75 -9.40 -8.01 0.32
N ALA A 76 -9.51 -7.01 1.20
CA ALA A 76 -8.46 -6.68 2.16
C ALA A 76 -8.17 -7.81 3.16
N ARG A 77 -9.22 -8.51 3.62
CA ARG A 77 -9.05 -9.68 4.50
C ARG A 77 -8.42 -10.84 3.75
N HIS A 78 -8.82 -11.08 2.50
CA HIS A 78 -8.24 -12.11 1.66
C HIS A 78 -6.77 -11.85 1.38
N ALA A 79 -6.42 -10.66 0.89
CA ALA A 79 -5.06 -10.22 0.64
C ALA A 79 -4.15 -10.36 1.87
N LEU A 80 -4.65 -9.95 3.05
CA LEU A 80 -3.88 -10.10 4.29
C LEU A 80 -3.67 -11.57 4.68
N ALA A 81 -4.66 -12.44 4.45
CA ALA A 81 -4.55 -13.87 4.71
C ALA A 81 -3.53 -14.53 3.77
N GLU A 82 -3.52 -14.16 2.48
CA GLU A 82 -2.54 -14.63 1.52
C GLU A 82 -1.12 -14.19 1.87
N LEU A 83 -0.94 -12.92 2.25
CA LEU A 83 0.35 -12.42 2.72
C LEU A 83 0.84 -13.18 3.96
N ARG A 84 -0.05 -13.48 4.92
CA ARG A 84 0.30 -14.28 6.10
C ARG A 84 0.72 -15.70 5.72
N ALA A 85 -0.02 -16.34 4.82
CA ALA A 85 0.31 -17.68 4.32
C ALA A 85 1.66 -17.68 3.59
N ALA A 86 1.91 -16.68 2.74
CA ALA A 86 3.18 -16.51 2.03
C ALA A 86 4.33 -16.32 3.02
N THR A 87 4.18 -15.48 4.06
CA THR A 87 5.22 -15.31 5.09
C THR A 87 5.50 -16.59 5.87
N ALA A 88 4.48 -17.42 6.14
CA ALA A 88 4.65 -18.69 6.82
C ALA A 88 5.38 -19.72 5.94
N ALA A 89 5.16 -19.70 4.63
CA ALA A 89 5.79 -20.61 3.67
C ALA A 89 7.27 -20.28 3.37
N LEU A 90 7.76 -19.12 3.81
CA LEU A 90 9.17 -18.72 3.70
C LEU A 90 10.06 -19.32 4.82
N GLY A 91 9.46 -20.03 5.79
CA GLY A 91 10.14 -20.78 6.85
C GLY A 91 9.72 -22.24 6.91
#